data_AF-A0AAD3UNZ9-F1
#
_entry.id   AF-A0AAD3UNZ9-F1
#
_cell.length_a   1.000
_cell.length_b   1.000
_cell.length_c   1.000
_cell.angle_alpha   90.00
_cell.angle_beta   90.00
_cell.angle_gamma   90.00
#
_symmetry.space_group_name_H-M   'P 1'
#
loop_
_entity.id
_entity.type
_entity.pdbx_description
1 polymer ?
#
loop_
_entity_poly.entity_id
_entity_poly.type
_entity_poly.pdbx_seq_one_letter_code
_entity_poly.pdbx_strand_id
1 'polypeptide(L)'
;MFSRKIKIFSLFLSLMAAGQAISAVKSPDVTVYAQKEGAGSVWNSVTGKAEHLLSYQVTVNNNSSEPLVPGKDNKMCFYLDDNMGKTLMGHGIQLELLSPYKPGGSRTGVIYFSSTEPDMLSLPYVKLGLGSQCK
;
A
#
# COMPACT_ATOMS: atom_id res chain seq x y z
N MET A 1 6.51 76.41 24.25
CA MET A 1 5.68 75.99 25.41
C MET A 1 4.52 75.15 24.91
N PHE A 2 4.18 74.09 25.67
CA PHE A 2 3.01 73.19 25.55
C PHE A 2 3.05 71.95 24.63
N SER A 3 3.44 70.86 25.30
CA SER A 3 3.11 69.43 25.15
C SER A 3 1.67 69.08 24.71
N ARG A 4 1.51 67.99 23.92
CA ARG A 4 0.70 66.81 24.33
C ARG A 4 0.87 65.59 23.40
N LYS A 5 1.12 64.45 24.04
CA LYS A 5 1.16 63.07 23.51
C LYS A 5 -0.24 62.61 23.03
N ILE A 6 -0.30 61.64 22.11
CA ILE A 6 -1.23 60.47 22.04
C ILE A 6 -0.96 59.74 20.69
N LYS A 7 -0.32 58.55 20.73
CA LYS A 7 -0.86 57.21 20.37
C LYS A 7 -1.67 57.22 19.07
N ILE A 8 -1.37 56.40 18.07
CA ILE A 8 -1.85 55.01 18.03
C ILE A 8 -1.03 54.19 17.03
N PHE A 9 -0.63 53.03 17.53
CA PHE A 9 0.03 51.91 16.89
C PHE A 9 -1.04 51.05 16.20
N SER A 10 -0.67 50.42 15.07
CA SER A 10 -1.36 49.29 14.41
C SER A 10 -2.60 49.56 13.56
N LEU A 11 -2.50 49.23 12.26
CA LEU A 11 -3.57 48.49 11.60
C LEU A 11 -2.99 47.42 10.66
N PHE A 12 -2.82 46.25 11.26
CA PHE A 12 -2.87 44.89 10.73
C PHE A 12 -2.87 44.71 9.21
N LEU A 13 -1.73 44.23 8.71
CA LEU A 13 -1.61 43.40 7.51
C LEU A 13 -2.42 42.12 7.79
N SER A 14 -3.60 41.97 7.18
CA SER A 14 -4.42 40.77 7.32
C SER A 14 -3.67 39.59 6.68
N LEU A 15 -3.31 38.61 7.51
CA LEU A 15 -2.67 37.37 7.10
C LEU A 15 -3.52 36.68 6.03
N MET A 16 -2.96 36.53 4.83
CA MET A 16 -3.25 35.36 4.03
C MET A 16 -2.68 34.13 4.75
N ALA A 17 -3.53 33.44 5.48
CA ALA A 17 -3.27 32.08 5.92
C ALA A 17 -4.59 31.32 6.00
N ALA A 18 -5.31 31.23 4.87
CA ALA A 18 -6.15 30.07 4.64
C ALA A 18 -5.22 28.90 4.38
N GLY A 19 -4.60 28.39 5.45
CA GLY A 19 -3.91 27.12 5.43
C GLY A 19 -4.96 26.07 5.14
N GLN A 20 -5.05 25.65 3.88
CA GLN A 20 -5.68 24.38 3.56
C GLN A 20 -4.84 23.32 4.28
N ALA A 21 -5.29 22.90 5.46
CA ALA A 21 -4.84 21.66 6.04
C ALA A 21 -5.31 20.56 5.08
N ILE A 22 -4.50 20.28 4.06
CA ILE A 22 -4.57 19.03 3.34
C ILE A 22 -4.25 18.00 4.41
N SER A 23 -5.29 17.39 4.98
CA SER A 23 -5.15 16.24 5.85
C SER A 23 -4.46 15.17 4.99
N ALA A 24 -3.14 15.08 5.10
CA ALA A 24 -2.38 14.02 4.46
C ALA A 24 -2.95 12.73 5.07
N VAL A 25 -3.71 11.98 4.28
CA VAL A 25 -4.19 10.67 4.71
C VAL A 25 -2.95 9.84 5.01
N LYS A 26 -2.64 9.70 6.29
CA LYS A 26 -1.47 8.98 6.74
C LYS A 26 -1.60 7.56 6.23
N SER A 27 -0.65 7.11 5.39
CA SER A 27 -0.62 5.72 4.97
C SER A 27 -0.56 4.83 6.20
N PRO A 28 -1.38 3.76 6.25
CA PRO A 28 -1.39 2.87 7.41
C PRO A 28 -0.01 2.24 7.60
N ASP A 29 0.38 2.07 8.86
CA ASP A 29 1.59 1.36 9.25
C ASP A 29 1.32 -0.15 9.15
N VAL A 30 1.89 -0.77 8.12
CA VAL A 30 1.69 -2.17 7.79
C VAL A 30 3.04 -2.84 7.55
N THR A 31 3.25 -3.99 8.18
CA THR A 31 4.41 -4.86 7.91
C THR A 31 3.95 -6.12 7.19
N VAL A 32 4.69 -6.51 6.15
CA VAL A 32 4.47 -7.78 5.44
C VAL A 32 5.65 -8.70 5.70
N TYR A 33 5.36 -9.88 6.23
CA TYR A 33 6.29 -11.00 6.23
C TYR A 33 5.92 -11.91 5.08
N ALA A 34 6.89 -12.41 4.33
CA ALA A 34 6.65 -13.26 3.18
C ALA A 34 7.66 -14.39 3.12
N GLN A 35 7.17 -15.61 2.90
CA GLN A 35 7.96 -16.80 2.71
C GLN A 35 7.57 -17.44 1.39
N LYS A 36 8.57 -17.73 0.54
CA LYS A 36 8.35 -18.44 -0.72
C LYS A 36 7.95 -19.88 -0.40
N GLU A 37 6.76 -20.26 -0.85
CA GLU A 37 6.21 -21.61 -0.65
C GLU A 37 6.62 -22.54 -1.80
N GLY A 38 6.61 -22.03 -3.04
CA GLY A 38 6.95 -22.85 -4.18
C GLY A 38 6.94 -22.14 -5.52
N ALA A 39 7.25 -22.92 -6.54
CA ALA A 39 7.19 -22.55 -7.94
C ALA A 39 6.38 -23.60 -8.73
N GLY A 40 5.73 -23.18 -9.81
CA GLY A 40 4.93 -24.06 -10.66
C GLY A 40 4.58 -23.39 -11.98
N SER A 41 3.42 -23.74 -12.53
CA SER A 41 2.92 -23.18 -13.78
C SER A 41 1.41 -22.91 -13.73
N VAL A 42 0.97 -21.90 -14.47
CA VAL A 42 -0.45 -21.65 -14.78
C VAL A 42 -0.68 -21.96 -16.25
N TRP A 43 -1.82 -22.56 -16.58
CA TRP A 43 -2.28 -22.69 -17.96
C TRP A 43 -3.72 -22.21 -18.07
N ASN A 44 -4.00 -21.35 -19.06
CA ASN A 44 -5.30 -20.79 -19.30
C ASN A 44 -5.98 -21.51 -20.47
N SER A 45 -7.11 -22.18 -20.21
CA SER A 45 -7.82 -22.99 -21.21
C SER A 45 -8.48 -22.19 -22.34
N VAL A 46 -8.77 -20.91 -22.11
CA VAL A 46 -9.44 -20.04 -23.09
C VAL A 46 -8.43 -19.46 -24.08
N THR A 47 -7.26 -19.06 -23.60
CA THR A 47 -6.21 -18.42 -24.40
C THR A 47 -5.10 -19.38 -24.83
N GLY A 48 -5.01 -20.56 -24.22
CA GLY A 48 -3.94 -21.54 -24.43
C GLY A 48 -2.60 -21.14 -23.83
N LYS A 49 -2.49 -19.99 -23.15
CA LYS A 49 -1.24 -19.45 -22.62
C LYS A 49 -0.78 -20.22 -21.38
N ALA A 50 0.53 -20.43 -21.29
CA ALA A 50 1.19 -20.97 -20.11
C ALA A 50 2.10 -19.89 -19.49
N GLU A 51 2.14 -19.85 -18.16
CA GLU A 51 2.91 -18.89 -17.37
C GLU A 51 3.66 -19.61 -16.25
N HIS A 52 4.77 -19.04 -15.81
CA HIS A 52 5.42 -19.41 -14.56
C HIS A 52 4.54 -18.99 -13.37
N LEU A 53 4.56 -19.77 -12.30
CA LEU A 53 3.85 -19.49 -11.06
C LEU A 53 4.83 -19.43 -9.89
N LEU A 54 4.65 -18.45 -9.01
CA LEU A 54 5.23 -18.43 -7.67
C LEU A 54 4.11 -18.30 -6.64
N SER A 55 4.26 -19.02 -5.53
CA SER A 55 3.42 -18.85 -4.34
C SER A 55 4.24 -18.37 -3.15
N TYR A 56 3.66 -17.44 -2.40
CA TYR A 56 4.20 -16.96 -1.13
C TYR A 56 3.13 -17.07 -0.06
N GLN A 57 3.48 -17.64 1.09
CA GLN A 57 2.74 -17.42 2.32
C GLN A 57 3.14 -16.04 2.84
N VAL A 58 2.15 -15.19 3.11
CA VAL A 58 2.39 -13.86 3.66
C VAL A 58 1.61 -13.66 4.94
N THR A 59 2.20 -12.91 5.88
CA THR A 59 1.52 -12.38 7.06
C THR A 59 1.53 -10.87 6.98
N VAL A 60 0.35 -10.27 6.99
CA VAL A 60 0.16 -8.81 7.02
C VAL A 60 -0.18 -8.40 8.43
N ASN A 61 0.66 -7.56 9.04
CA ASN A 61 0.43 -6.96 10.36
C ASN A 61 -0.01 -5.51 10.20
N ASN A 62 -1.17 -5.17 10.75
CA ASN A 62 -1.59 -3.78 10.87
C ASN A 62 -1.06 -3.21 12.19
N ASN A 63 0.06 -2.49 12.14
CA ASN A 63 0.64 -1.83 13.32
C ASN A 63 0.01 -0.45 13.59
N SER A 64 -0.93 -0.02 12.74
CA SER A 64 -1.65 1.24 12.89
C SER A 64 -2.59 1.23 14.11
N SER A 65 -2.94 2.42 14.59
CA SER A 65 -4.02 2.62 15.56
C SER A 65 -5.43 2.47 14.97
N GLU A 66 -5.54 2.54 13.64
CA GLU A 66 -6.79 2.45 12.89
C GLU A 66 -6.96 1.09 12.20
N PRO A 67 -8.19 0.62 11.96
CA PRO A 67 -8.43 -0.60 11.20
C PRO A 67 -8.03 -0.44 9.73
N LEU A 68 -7.45 -1.48 9.15
CA LEU A 68 -7.23 -1.57 7.70
C LEU A 68 -8.41 -2.32 7.10
N VAL A 69 -9.19 -1.64 6.25
CA VAL A 69 -10.39 -2.22 5.60
C VAL A 69 -10.15 -2.29 4.09
N PRO A 70 -9.74 -3.47 3.55
CA PRO A 70 -9.66 -3.66 2.11
C PRO A 70 -11.04 -3.56 1.46
N GLY A 71 -11.11 -2.94 0.28
CA GLY A 71 -12.38 -2.77 -0.43
C GLY A 71 -12.22 -2.08 -1.77
N LYS A 72 -13.34 -1.68 -2.39
CA LYS A 72 -13.34 -1.04 -3.72
C LYS A 72 -12.50 0.24 -3.76
N ASP A 73 -12.64 1.08 -2.72
CA ASP A 73 -11.97 2.39 -2.63
C ASP A 73 -10.60 2.31 -1.92
N ASN A 74 -10.35 1.20 -1.23
CA ASN A 74 -9.09 0.89 -0.57
C ASN A 74 -8.63 -0.51 -0.97
N LYS A 75 -8.38 -0.70 -2.27
CA LYS A 75 -7.96 -2.00 -2.81
C LYS A 75 -6.67 -2.44 -2.14
N MET A 76 -6.53 -3.73 -1.93
CA MET A 76 -5.30 -4.35 -1.46
C MET A 76 -4.73 -5.20 -2.59
N CYS A 77 -3.46 -5.00 -2.89
CA CYS A 77 -2.73 -5.75 -3.91
C CYS A 77 -1.33 -6.04 -3.39
N PHE A 78 -0.69 -7.05 -3.97
CA PHE A 78 0.67 -7.42 -3.62
C PHE A 78 1.53 -7.47 -4.88
N TYR A 79 2.80 -7.18 -4.71
CA TYR A 79 3.78 -7.12 -5.78
C TYR A 79 5.00 -7.97 -5.41
N LEU A 80 5.54 -8.69 -6.37
CA LEU A 80 6.95 -9.05 -6.34
C LEU A 80 7.78 -7.84 -6.75
N ASP A 81 8.87 -7.58 -6.03
CA ASP A 81 9.71 -6.39 -6.18
C ASP A 81 11.19 -6.78 -6.03
N ASP A 82 12.08 -6.17 -6.82
CA ASP A 82 13.54 -6.36 -6.74
C ASP A 82 14.28 -5.25 -5.99
N ASN A 83 13.55 -4.30 -5.40
CA ASN A 83 14.01 -3.02 -4.86
C ASN A 83 14.70 -2.08 -5.87
N MET A 84 14.72 -2.43 -7.16
CA MET A 84 15.26 -1.62 -8.26
C MET A 84 14.17 -1.02 -9.15
N GLY A 85 12.91 -1.25 -8.80
CA GLY A 85 11.74 -0.67 -9.46
C GLY A 85 11.03 -1.63 -10.41
N LYS A 86 11.52 -2.87 -10.57
CA LYS A 86 10.79 -3.89 -11.31
C LYS A 86 9.75 -4.53 -10.40
N THR A 87 8.49 -4.47 -10.81
CA THR A 87 7.39 -5.02 -10.03
C THR A 87 6.49 -5.91 -10.86
N LEU A 88 6.00 -7.00 -10.27
CA LEU A 88 4.96 -7.86 -10.84
C LEU A 88 3.79 -7.97 -9.85
N MET A 89 2.59 -7.56 -10.26
CA MET A 89 1.39 -7.69 -9.43
C MET A 89 0.97 -9.16 -9.30
N GLY A 90 0.52 -9.54 -8.10
CA GLY A 90 -0.08 -10.86 -7.84
C GLY A 90 -1.47 -10.99 -8.45
N HIS A 91 -1.78 -12.18 -8.98
CA HIS A 91 -3.04 -12.49 -9.64
C HIS A 91 -4.02 -13.26 -8.74
N GLY A 92 -3.52 -14.01 -7.76
CA GLY A 92 -4.34 -14.74 -6.81
C GLY A 92 -4.05 -14.31 -5.38
N ILE A 93 -5.04 -13.80 -4.66
CA ILE A 93 -4.92 -13.43 -3.25
C ILE A 93 -5.96 -14.24 -2.48
N GLN A 94 -5.53 -14.99 -1.47
CA GLN A 94 -6.45 -15.72 -0.60
C GLN A 94 -7.38 -14.73 0.12
N LEU A 95 -8.69 -15.04 0.15
CA LEU A 95 -9.74 -14.15 0.68
C LEU A 95 -9.50 -13.68 2.12
N GLU A 96 -8.83 -14.50 2.93
CA GLU A 96 -8.45 -14.16 4.30
C GLU A 96 -7.66 -12.84 4.36
N LEU A 97 -6.73 -12.62 3.41
CA LEU A 97 -5.92 -11.39 3.34
C LEU A 97 -6.74 -10.15 2.97
N LEU A 98 -7.92 -10.33 2.38
CA LEU A 98 -8.80 -9.22 1.98
C LEU A 98 -9.84 -8.87 3.05
N SER A 99 -9.86 -9.60 4.18
CA SER A 99 -10.75 -9.30 5.30
C SER A 99 -10.22 -8.12 6.13
N PRO A 100 -11.10 -7.33 6.79
CA PRO A 100 -10.68 -6.20 7.62
C PRO A 100 -9.69 -6.60 8.73
N TYR A 101 -8.71 -5.77 9.00
CA TYR A 101 -7.72 -5.95 10.07
C TYR A 101 -8.04 -4.98 11.19
N LYS A 102 -8.09 -5.49 12.42
CA LYS A 102 -8.15 -4.64 13.62
C LYS A 102 -6.79 -3.94 13.83
N PRO A 103 -6.73 -2.82 14.55
CA PRO A 103 -5.47 -2.26 15.06
C PRO A 103 -4.66 -3.33 15.80
N GLY A 104 -3.36 -3.44 15.50
CA GLY A 104 -2.47 -4.48 16.03
C GLY A 104 -2.75 -5.91 15.55
N GLY A 105 -3.76 -6.10 14.71
CA GLY A 105 -4.15 -7.42 14.21
C GLY A 105 -3.29 -7.87 13.03
N SER A 106 -3.27 -9.18 12.80
CA SER A 106 -2.58 -9.79 11.67
C SER A 106 -3.45 -10.82 10.96
N ARG A 107 -3.12 -11.08 9.68
CA ARG A 107 -3.70 -12.19 8.92
C ARG A 107 -2.62 -12.84 8.08
N THR A 108 -2.73 -14.15 7.92
CA THR A 108 -1.85 -14.96 7.09
C THR A 108 -2.64 -15.57 5.95
N GLY A 109 -2.05 -15.60 4.76
CA GLY A 109 -2.64 -16.26 3.61
C GLY A 109 -1.64 -16.43 2.49
N VAL A 110 -2.08 -17.05 1.40
CA VAL A 110 -1.23 -17.31 0.22
C VAL A 110 -1.52 -16.32 -0.89
N ILE A 111 -0.46 -15.92 -1.57
CA ILE A 111 -0.50 -15.09 -2.78
C ILE A 111 0.17 -15.84 -3.92
N TYR A 112 -0.44 -15.75 -5.09
CA TYR A 112 0.02 -16.32 -6.34
C TYR A 112 0.41 -15.22 -7.32
N PHE A 113 1.62 -15.31 -7.84
CA PHE A 113 2.15 -14.45 -8.89
C PHE A 113 2.37 -15.29 -10.14
N SER A 114 1.98 -14.78 -11.30
CA SER A 114 2.27 -15.45 -12.57
C SER A 114 2.76 -14.49 -13.63
N SER A 115 3.62 -14.98 -14.52
CA SER A 115 4.14 -14.25 -15.66
C SER A 115 4.68 -15.20 -16.72
N THR A 116 4.69 -14.77 -17.97
CA THR A 116 5.47 -15.42 -19.04
C THR A 116 6.97 -15.18 -18.90
N GLU A 117 7.38 -14.17 -18.12
CA GLU A 117 8.79 -13.82 -17.95
C GLU A 117 9.45 -14.65 -16.84
N PRO A 118 10.51 -15.43 -17.14
CA PRO A 118 11.14 -16.31 -16.16
C PRO A 118 11.92 -15.54 -15.08
N ASP A 119 12.30 -14.29 -15.36
CA ASP A 119 13.04 -13.45 -14.44
C ASP A 119 12.24 -13.12 -13.16
N MET A 120 10.90 -13.26 -13.18
CA MET A 120 10.06 -13.17 -11.99
C MET A 120 10.49 -14.17 -10.91
N LEU A 121 11.07 -15.31 -11.30
CA LEU A 121 11.50 -16.38 -10.39
C LEU A 121 12.61 -15.93 -9.44
N SER A 122 13.32 -14.86 -9.82
CA SER A 122 14.40 -14.25 -9.06
C SER A 122 13.98 -13.03 -8.22
N LEU A 123 12.73 -12.54 -8.34
CA LEU A 123 12.27 -11.40 -7.55
C LEU A 123 12.12 -11.81 -6.06
N PRO A 124 12.89 -11.21 -5.14
CA PRO A 124 13.04 -11.75 -3.79
C PRO A 124 12.07 -11.16 -2.76
N TYR A 125 11.41 -10.03 -3.04
CA TYR A 125 10.59 -9.32 -2.05
C TYR A 125 9.11 -9.31 -2.43
N VAL A 126 8.24 -9.41 -1.42
CA VAL A 126 6.81 -9.17 -1.55
C VAL A 126 6.45 -7.86 -0.87
N LYS A 127 5.78 -6.98 -1.62
CA LYS A 127 5.34 -5.65 -1.17
C LYS A 127 3.82 -5.54 -1.21
N LEU A 128 3.25 -4.86 -0.22
CA LEU A 128 1.83 -4.48 -0.20
C LEU A 128 1.62 -3.14 -0.90
N GLY A 129 0.57 -3.07 -1.73
CA GLY A 129 0.01 -1.82 -2.24
C GLY A 129 -1.40 -1.61 -1.73
N LEU A 130 -1.78 -0.35 -1.50
CA LEU A 130 -3.12 0.06 -1.11
C LEU A 130 -3.71 1.14 -2.03
N GLY A 131 -5.02 1.06 -2.27
CA GLY A 131 -5.80 2.06 -2.99
C GLY A 131 -5.23 2.34 -4.39
N SER A 132 -4.79 3.59 -4.60
CA SER A 132 -4.23 4.05 -5.88
C SER A 132 -2.91 3.38 -6.28
N GLN A 133 -2.26 2.67 -5.36
CA GLN A 133 -1.08 1.86 -5.65
C GLN A 133 -1.43 0.55 -6.35
N CYS A 134 -2.70 0.14 -6.40
CA CYS A 134 -3.16 -1.07 -7.08
C CYS A 134 -3.62 -0.72 -8.51
N LYS A 135 -2.66 -0.70 -9.44
CA LYS A 135 -2.87 -0.32 -10.84
C LYS A 135 -2.67 -1.49 -11.78
#